data_AF-A0A961SV56-F1
#
_entry.id   AF-A0A961SV56-F1
#
_cell.length_a   1.000
_cell.length_b   1.000
_cell.length_c   1.000
_cell.angle_alpha   90.00
_cell.angle_beta   90.00
_cell.angle_gamma   90.00
#
_symmetry.space_group_name_H-M   'P 1'
#
loop_
_entity.id
_entity.type
_entity.pdbx_description
1 polymer ?
#
loop_
_entity_poly.entity_id
_entity_poly.type
_entity_poly.pdbx_seq_one_letter_code
_entity_poly.pdbx_strand_id
1 'polypeptide(L)' 'MKVFSGNSNRQLAEAICGYLKVPLGKASVRRFADQEIFVEIQENVRGEDVFVIQSTSYPANDNLM' A
#
# COMPACT_ATOMS: atom_id res chain seq x y z
N MET A 1 1.58 -13.52 6.91
CA MET A 1 1.57 -12.06 7.13
C MET A 1 2.04 -11.34 5.87
N LYS A 2 1.25 -10.37 5.39
CA LYS A 2 1.54 -9.54 4.22
C LYS A 2 1.44 -8.07 4.57
N VAL A 3 2.35 -7.27 4.04
CA VAL A 3 2.38 -5.82 4.25
C VAL A 3 2.25 -5.14 2.89
N PHE A 4 1.26 -4.29 2.73
CA PHE A 4 1.06 -3.46 1.55
C PHE A 4 1.23 -1.99 1.90
N SER A 5 1.51 -1.17 0.90
CA SER A 5 1.56 0.27 1.05
C SER A 5 0.79 0.96 -0.07
N GLY A 6 0.08 2.02 0.29
CA GLY A 6 -0.49 2.94 -0.69
C GLY A 6 0.56 3.90 -1.24
N ASN A 7 0.12 5.07 -1.70
CA ASN A 7 0.99 6.08 -2.31
C ASN A 7 1.52 7.13 -1.33
N SER A 8 1.06 7.15 -0.07
CA SER A 8 1.43 8.20 0.89
C SER A 8 2.91 8.18 1.26
N ASN A 9 3.43 7.01 1.68
CA ASN A 9 4.80 6.89 2.19
C ASN A 9 5.36 5.47 2.00
N ARG A 10 5.75 5.18 0.76
CA ARG A 10 6.35 3.89 0.41
C ARG A 10 7.70 3.65 1.09
N GLN A 11 8.51 4.69 1.28
CA GLN A 11 9.82 4.58 1.93
C GLN A 11 9.69 4.08 3.37
N LEU A 12 8.70 4.59 4.12
CA LEU A 12 8.40 4.12 5.46
C LEU A 12 7.96 2.64 5.46
N ALA A 13 7.10 2.26 4.52
CA ALA A 13 6.65 0.87 4.41
C ALA A 13 7.81 -0.09 4.08
N GLU A 14 8.73 0.32 3.19
CA GLU A 14 9.94 -0.43 2.88
C GLU A 14 10.87 -0.55 4.09
N ALA A 15 11.03 0.52 4.88
CA ALA A 15 11.82 0.48 6.12
C ALA A 15 11.21 -0.47 7.17
N ILE A 16 9.88 -0.44 7.35
CA ILE A 16 9.16 -1.36 8.25
C ILE A 16 9.33 -2.81 7.78
N CYS A 17 9.16 -3.06 6.48
CA CYS A 17 9.36 -4.38 5.88
C CYS A 17 10.81 -4.88 6.08
N GLY A 18 11.80 -3.99 5.88
CA GLY A 18 13.21 -4.28 6.12
C GLY A 18 13.52 -4.64 7.57
N TYR A 19 12.92 -3.92 8.53
CA TYR A 19 13.05 -4.23 9.96
C TYR A 19 12.42 -5.59 10.32
N LEU A 20 11.21 -5.86 9.81
CA LEU A 20 10.48 -7.11 10.04
C LEU A 20 11.03 -8.29 9.22
N LYS A 21 11.98 -8.05 8.32
CA LYS A 21 12.53 -9.03 7.36
C LYS A 21 11.45 -9.73 6.52
N VAL A 22 10.41 -8.97 6.14
CA VAL A 22 9.35 -9.43 5.24
C VAL A 22 9.39 -8.64 3.94
N PRO A 23 9.03 -9.24 2.78
CA PRO A 23 8.91 -8.48 1.55
C PRO A 23 7.68 -7.58 1.57
N LEU A 24 7.79 -6.39 0.98
CA LEU A 24 6.63 -5.55 0.69
C LEU A 24 5.78 -6.25 -0.39
N GLY A 25 4.48 -6.34 -0.15
CA GLY A 25 3.51 -6.94 -1.05
C GLY A 25 3.43 -6.21 -2.38
N LYS A 26 3.16 -6.97 -3.43
CA LYS A 26 2.97 -6.48 -4.79
C LYS A 26 1.55 -5.96 -4.94
N ALA A 27 1.42 -4.64 -4.91
CA ALA A 27 0.21 -3.93 -5.26
C ALA A 27 0.54 -2.83 -6.27
N SER A 28 -0.34 -2.66 -7.26
CA SER A 28 -0.32 -1.54 -8.18
C SER A 28 -1.38 -0.54 -7.74
N VAL A 29 -0.94 0.64 -7.30
CA VAL A 29 -1.81 1.77 -6.97
C VAL A 29 -1.56 2.87 -7.99
N ARG A 30 -2.56 3.16 -8.83
CA ARG A 30 -2.45 4.16 -9.90
C ARG A 30 -3.67 5.07 -9.91
N ARG A 31 -3.52 6.25 -10.51
CA ARG A 31 -4.61 7.19 -10.73
C ARG A 31 -4.95 7.21 -12.22
N PHE A 32 -6.23 7.12 -12.54
CA PHE A 32 -6.72 7.28 -13.91
C PHE A 32 -6.75 8.76 -14.31
N ALA A 33 -6.97 9.02 -15.60
CA ALA A 33 -6.97 10.38 -16.15
C ALA A 33 -8.11 11.26 -15.59
N ASP A 34 -9.18 10.63 -15.13
CA ASP A 34 -10.34 11.23 -14.46
C ASP A 34 -10.16 11.42 -12.94
N GLN A 35 -8.95 11.15 -12.41
CA GLN A 35 -8.57 11.24 -11.00
C GLN A 35 -9.04 10.08 -10.11
N GLU A 36 -9.71 9.06 -10.66
CA GLU A 36 -10.10 7.90 -9.86
C GLU A 36 -8.89 7.06 -9.45
N ILE A 37 -8.93 6.54 -8.22
CA ILE A 37 -7.88 5.69 -7.65
C ILE A 37 -8.18 4.23 -8.01
N PHE A 38 -7.17 3.55 -8.53
CA PHE A 38 -7.23 2.13 -8.87
C PHE A 38 -6.16 1.36 -8.09
N VAL A 39 -6.60 0.33 -7.38
CA VAL A 39 -5.75 -0.57 -6.61
C VAL A 39 -5.92 -2.00 -7.12
N GLU A 40 -4.80 -2.64 -7.46
CA GLU A 40 -4.76 -4.06 -7.82
C GLU A 40 -3.73 -4.78 -6.96
N ILE A 41 -4.16 -5.83 -6.24
CA ILE A 41 -3.26 -6.72 -5.50
C ILE A 41 -2.79 -7.82 -6.45
N GLN A 42 -1.47 -7.89 -6.66
CA GLN A 42 -0.84 -8.78 -7.65
C GLN A 42 -0.35 -10.10 -7.03
N GLU A 43 -0.92 -10.49 -5.89
CA GLU A 43 -0.59 -11.73 -5.19
C GLU A 43 -1.78 -12.27 -4.40
N ASN A 44 -1.75 -13.56 -4.05
CA ASN A 44 -2.80 -14.17 -3.25
C ASN A 44 -2.66 -13.76 -1.78
N VAL A 45 -3.73 -13.20 -1.21
CA VAL A 45 -3.83 -12.74 0.18
C VAL A 45 -4.87 -13.49 1.01
N ARG A 46 -5.49 -14.54 0.45
CA ARG A 46 -6.59 -15.26 1.12
C ARG A 46 -6.07 -16.04 2.32
N GLY A 47 -6.64 -15.76 3.49
CA GLY A 47 -6.28 -16.44 4.75
C GLY A 47 -4.98 -15.94 5.37
N GLU A 48 -4.40 -14.87 4.83
CA GLU A 48 -3.22 -14.21 5.37
C GLU A 48 -3.59 -13.02 6.26
N ASP A 49 -2.80 -12.77 7.29
CA ASP A 49 -2.87 -11.51 8.05
C ASP A 49 -2.30 -10.36 7.21
N VAL A 50 -3.15 -9.39 6.86
CA VAL A 50 -2.80 -8.28 5.96
C VAL A 50 -2.73 -6.96 6.71
N PHE A 51 -1.62 -6.24 6.52
CA PHE A 51 -1.39 -4.90 7.05
C PHE A 51 -1.23 -3.91 5.91
N VAL A 52 -1.91 -2.77 6.00
CA VAL A 52 -1.84 -1.68 5.01
C VAL A 52 -1.20 -0.46 5.66
N ILE A 53 -0.07 -0.02 5.10
CA ILE A 53 0.65 1.16 5.55
C ILE A 53 0.28 2.33 4.65
N GLN A 54 -0.56 3.22 5.18
CA GLN A 54 -1.03 4.41 4.50
C GLN A 54 -1.23 5.54 5.50
N SER A 55 -0.47 6.63 5.35
CA SER A 55 -0.68 7.87 6.08
C SER A 55 -1.73 8.70 5.37
N THR A 56 -2.73 9.20 6.10
CA THR A 56 -3.74 10.14 5.58
C THR A 56 -3.22 11.59 5.54
N SER A 57 -1.92 11.76 5.26
CA SER A 57 -1.28 13.07 5.07
C SER A 57 -1.63 13.67 3.71
N TYR A 58 -1.27 14.93 3.48
CA TYR A 58 -1.54 15.61 2.20
C TYR A 58 -1.04 14.79 0.99
N PRO A 59 -1.84 14.59 -0.07
CA PRO A 59 -3.27 14.90 -0.22
C PRO A 59 -4.15 13.92 0.59
N ALA A 60 -4.79 14.42 1.65
CA ALA A 60 -5.44 13.57 2.65
C ALA A 60 -6.62 12.75 2.09
N ASN A 61 -7.41 13.34 1.19
CA ASN A 61 -8.56 12.65 0.59
C ASN A 61 -8.10 11.49 -0.30
N ASP A 62 -7.11 11.74 -1.15
CA ASP A 62 -6.58 10.73 -2.07
C ASP A 62 -5.83 9.61 -1.32
N ASN A 63 -5.26 9.91 -0.15
CA ASN A 63 -4.60 8.91 0.69
C ASN A 63 -5.57 8.16 1.60
N LEU A 64 -6.75 8.73 1.89
CA LEU A 64 -7.81 8.09 2.65
C LEU A 64 -8.63 7.12 1.79
N MET A 65 -8.80 7.47 0.51
CA MET A 65 -9.49 6.67 -0.51
C MET A 65 -8.57 5.60 -1.10
#